data_AF-A0A1J5QQQ5-F1
#
_entry.id   AF-A0A1J5QQQ5-F1
#
_cell.length_a   1.000
_cell.length_b   1.000
_cell.length_c   1.000
_cell.angle_alpha   90.00
_cell.angle_beta   90.00
_cell.angle_gamma   90.00
#
_symmetry.space_group_name_H-M   'P 1'
#
loop_
_entity.id
_entity.type
_entity.pdbx_description
1 polymer ?
#
loop_
_entity_poly.entity_id
_entity_poly.type
_entity_poly.pdbx_seq_one_letter_code
_entity_poly.pdbx_strand_id
1 'polypeptide(L)'
;MGMKKSVVATMAWLSLSRYTAASSLVSMPTSRSGNGSFSFTSPRMACKTEGAILQPQPPPCDNWVSLISGIGKSMYLRSANVAQLLAFDEIIDVRTPAEFAEDHIPGAINCPVLDDAERITIGTLYQQASPFEARKLGAALVSKNIARHLQECFFDRPKSWKPLIYCWRGGQRSGAMNIILSQVGWASSQLEGGYKAYRRDTLQQLAAIPHTLDIRIVCGPTGCGKSRLLGVLAEAGHQVLDLEALANHRGSVLGLVPDQSQPTQKWFDTLLLQALRQLDPSRPVYVEAESNRIGLISLPDALCRAMHDSACLFLEVPLMERVRFLLEDYRFYCNEPERLVTQLDVLKPLYGKARLERWSMLARAGEFAPLVEELLTQHYDPAYFRSMHHHYLHLAEAHHIVLEDVSRRSLLQAVSSLPAK
;
A
#
# COMPACT_ATOMS: atom_id res chain seq x y z
N MET A 1 36.13 31.37 0.48
CA MET A 1 34.74 31.88 0.38
C MET A 1 34.00 30.97 -0.58
N GLY A 2 33.12 30.04 -0.21
CA GLY A 2 32.22 30.00 0.93
C GLY A 2 30.78 30.10 0.40
N MET A 3 30.05 28.96 0.42
CA MET A 3 28.59 28.80 0.29
C MET A 3 27.96 28.94 -1.11
N LYS A 4 26.87 28.25 -1.50
CA LYS A 4 26.16 27.01 -1.10
C LYS A 4 25.04 26.78 -2.15
N LYS A 5 24.76 25.50 -2.45
CA LYS A 5 23.46 24.87 -2.84
C LYS A 5 22.76 25.26 -4.15
N SER A 6 22.42 24.22 -4.93
CA SER A 6 21.02 23.86 -5.26
C SER A 6 20.96 22.38 -5.65
N VAL A 7 20.49 21.55 -4.72
CA VAL A 7 20.21 20.12 -4.88
C VAL A 7 18.76 20.02 -5.33
N VAL A 8 18.49 19.50 -6.53
CA VAL A 8 17.14 19.09 -6.94
C VAL A 8 16.99 17.63 -6.55
N ALA A 9 16.55 17.42 -5.31
CA ALA A 9 15.87 16.20 -4.92
C ALA A 9 14.56 16.13 -5.71
N THR A 10 14.25 14.94 -6.24
CA THR A 10 12.93 14.57 -6.72
C THR A 10 11.89 15.07 -5.71
N MET A 11 10.98 15.94 -6.16
CA MET A 11 9.98 16.55 -5.29
C MET A 11 9.12 15.47 -4.64
N ALA A 12 9.45 15.17 -3.38
CA ALA A 12 8.51 14.66 -2.41
C ALA A 12 7.41 15.70 -2.24
N TRP A 13 6.19 15.36 -2.66
CA TRP A 13 5.01 16.03 -2.15
C TRP A 13 4.87 15.66 -0.68
N LEU A 14 5.28 16.57 0.21
CA LEU A 14 4.90 16.56 1.62
C LEU A 14 3.39 16.83 1.70
N SER A 15 2.56 15.80 1.59
CA SER A 15 1.22 15.86 2.16
C SER A 15 1.34 15.63 3.65
N LEU A 16 1.48 16.72 4.41
CA LEU A 16 1.13 16.74 5.83
C LEU A 16 -0.39 16.57 5.94
N SER A 17 -0.91 15.38 5.67
CA SER A 17 -2.27 15.02 6.04
C SER A 17 -2.25 14.55 7.49
N ARG A 18 -2.40 15.52 8.40
CA ARG A 18 -2.89 15.23 9.75
C ARG A 18 -4.33 14.78 9.58
N TYR A 19 -4.57 13.48 9.73
CA TYR A 19 -5.91 12.93 9.88
C TYR A 19 -6.56 13.57 11.12
N THR A 20 -7.41 14.56 10.87
CA THR A 20 -8.34 15.11 11.85
C THR A 20 -9.70 15.27 11.17
N ALA A 21 -10.72 14.81 11.87
CA ALA A 21 -12.09 14.65 11.39
C ALA A 21 -12.76 15.99 11.02
N ALA A 22 -13.72 15.89 10.10
CA ALA A 22 -14.87 16.77 9.89
C ALA A 22 -14.60 18.26 9.59
N SER A 23 -14.94 18.72 8.38
CA SER A 23 -15.60 20.03 8.20
C SER A 23 -16.21 20.15 6.78
N SER A 24 -17.54 20.20 6.74
CA SER A 24 -18.36 20.64 5.62
C SER A 24 -18.30 22.16 5.48
N LEU A 25 -18.34 22.64 4.24
CA LEU A 25 -18.44 24.06 3.87
C LEU A 25 -19.86 24.61 4.07
N VAL A 26 -20.09 25.46 5.07
CA VAL A 26 -21.10 26.53 5.03
C VAL A 26 -20.60 27.71 5.86
N SER A 27 -20.31 28.83 5.21
CA SER A 27 -20.06 30.13 5.84
C SER A 27 -21.27 31.03 5.61
N MET A 28 -21.83 31.57 6.69
CA MET A 28 -22.74 32.73 6.70
C MET A 28 -22.30 33.65 7.84
N PRO A 29 -22.06 34.96 7.62
CA PRO A 29 -21.61 35.86 8.66
C PRO A 29 -22.80 36.61 9.29
N THR A 30 -22.75 36.84 10.60
CA THR A 30 -23.55 37.89 11.25
C THR A 30 -22.62 38.88 11.96
N SER A 31 -22.83 40.14 11.59
CA SER A 31 -22.34 41.37 12.24
C SER A 31 -23.05 41.56 13.61
N ARG A 32 -22.68 42.42 14.57
CA ARG A 32 -22.24 43.83 14.50
C ARG A 32 -21.99 44.35 15.94
N SER A 33 -21.13 45.38 16.07
CA SER A 33 -21.12 46.53 17.03
C SER A 33 -21.17 46.30 18.55
N GLY A 34 -20.51 47.06 19.44
CA GLY A 34 -19.79 48.35 19.40
C GLY A 34 -19.32 48.64 20.85
N ASN A 35 -18.10 49.11 21.07
CA ASN A 35 -17.65 50.50 21.24
C ASN A 35 -18.00 51.22 22.57
N GLY A 36 -16.93 51.62 23.28
CA GLY A 36 -16.84 52.78 24.20
C GLY A 36 -16.97 52.47 25.70
N SER A 37 -16.13 52.85 26.67
CA SER A 37 -14.82 53.53 26.87
C SER A 37 -14.95 54.44 28.10
N PHE A 38 -13.85 54.57 28.89
CA PHE A 38 -13.56 55.50 30.02
C PHE A 38 -13.88 54.99 31.45
N SER A 39 -13.05 55.16 32.50
CA SER A 39 -11.62 55.55 32.67
C SER A 39 -11.24 55.56 34.18
N PHE A 40 -9.97 55.24 34.50
CA PHE A 40 -9.17 55.58 35.71
C PHE A 40 -9.54 54.89 37.06
N THR A 41 -8.66 54.41 37.96
CA THR A 41 -7.18 54.44 38.11
C THR A 41 -6.71 53.29 39.03
N SER A 42 -5.43 52.94 38.92
CA SER A 42 -4.69 51.81 39.52
C SER A 42 -4.53 51.87 41.06
N PRO A 43 -4.16 50.74 41.71
CA PRO A 43 -2.73 50.56 41.98
C PRO A 43 -2.15 49.22 41.48
N ARG A 44 -0.83 49.28 41.29
CA ARG A 44 0.07 48.29 40.67
C ARG A 44 0.49 47.15 41.61
N MET A 45 1.03 46.11 40.94
CA MET A 45 1.90 44.99 41.38
C MET A 45 1.14 43.65 41.51
N ALA A 46 1.45 42.58 40.77
CA ALA A 46 2.59 42.25 39.92
C ALA A 46 2.17 41.27 38.78
N CYS A 47 3.05 41.13 37.79
CA CYS A 47 2.82 40.61 36.44
C CYS A 47 3.21 39.12 36.28
N LYS A 48 2.30 38.37 35.63
CA LYS A 48 2.41 37.26 34.63
C LYS A 48 3.41 36.11 34.83
N THR A 49 3.01 34.83 34.90
CA THR A 49 2.35 33.88 33.94
C THR A 49 3.30 33.22 32.94
N GLU A 50 3.37 31.88 32.98
CA GLU A 50 3.27 30.90 31.85
C GLU A 50 3.23 29.50 32.50
N GLY A 51 2.18 28.69 32.35
CA GLY A 51 1.89 27.90 31.15
C GLY A 51 1.81 26.41 31.53
N ALA A 52 0.82 26.01 32.33
CA ALA A 52 0.59 24.60 32.65
C ALA A 52 -0.32 23.98 31.57
N ILE A 53 0.31 23.27 30.64
CA ILE A 53 -0.35 22.45 29.63
C ILE A 53 -1.04 21.29 30.35
N LEU A 54 -2.38 21.28 30.32
CA LEU A 54 -3.21 20.10 30.56
C LEU A 54 -2.85 19.04 29.50
N GLN A 55 -2.05 18.06 29.89
CA GLN A 55 -1.90 16.83 29.10
C GLN A 55 -3.23 16.06 29.14
N PRO A 56 -3.81 15.67 28.00
CA PRO A 56 -4.91 14.72 27.99
C PRO A 56 -4.34 13.35 28.39
N GLN A 57 -4.67 12.91 29.60
CA GLN A 57 -4.48 11.53 30.04
C GLN A 57 -5.13 10.58 29.02
N PRO A 58 -4.49 9.45 28.67
CA PRO A 58 -5.13 8.43 27.85
C PRO A 58 -6.39 7.89 28.56
N PRO A 59 -7.43 7.46 27.82
CA PRO A 59 -8.64 6.93 28.45
C PRO A 59 -8.28 5.70 29.31
N PRO A 60 -8.96 5.47 30.45
CA PRO A 60 -8.68 4.35 31.32
C PRO A 60 -9.08 3.06 30.62
N CYS A 61 -8.11 2.41 29.99
CA CYS A 61 -8.15 1.01 29.63
C CYS A 61 -7.86 0.18 30.88
N ASP A 62 -8.67 0.29 31.94
CA ASP A 62 -8.62 -0.58 33.12
C ASP A 62 -9.82 -0.24 34.02
N ASN A 63 -10.92 -0.99 33.84
CA ASN A 63 -11.97 -1.31 34.84
C ASN A 63 -13.24 -1.86 34.17
N TRP A 64 -13.11 -3.00 33.47
CA TRP A 64 -14.27 -3.82 33.08
C TRP A 64 -14.16 -5.27 33.59
N VAL A 65 -13.42 -5.49 34.68
CA VAL A 65 -13.36 -6.79 35.36
C VAL A 65 -13.54 -6.59 36.85
N SER A 66 -14.78 -6.35 37.29
CA SER A 66 -15.21 -6.63 38.67
C SER A 66 -16.68 -6.24 38.87
N LEU A 67 -17.60 -6.98 38.26
CA LEU A 67 -18.98 -7.07 38.78
C LEU A 67 -19.76 -8.28 38.22
N ILE A 68 -19.21 -9.50 38.36
CA ILE A 68 -19.98 -10.74 38.29
C ILE A 68 -19.36 -11.74 39.28
N SER A 69 -19.60 -11.53 40.56
CA SER A 69 -19.38 -12.54 41.60
C SER A 69 -20.74 -13.14 41.98
N GLY A 70 -20.99 -14.37 41.55
CA GLY A 70 -22.11 -15.17 42.03
C GLY A 70 -23.01 -15.67 40.89
N ILE A 71 -22.76 -16.92 40.49
CA ILE A 71 -23.59 -17.76 39.60
C ILE A 71 -23.54 -17.34 38.13
N GLY A 72 -22.61 -17.93 37.36
CA GLY A 72 -22.65 -17.84 35.91
C GLY A 72 -21.46 -18.53 35.26
N LYS A 73 -21.70 -19.48 34.36
CA LYS A 73 -20.72 -19.80 33.33
C LYS A 73 -20.49 -18.50 32.55
N SER A 74 -19.46 -17.74 32.93
CA SER A 74 -18.98 -16.63 32.11
C SER A 74 -18.71 -17.22 30.73
N MET A 75 -19.52 -16.81 29.77
CA MET A 75 -19.32 -17.16 28.37
C MET A 75 -18.05 -16.44 27.93
N TYR A 76 -16.90 -17.06 28.18
CA TYR A 76 -15.63 -16.59 27.63
C TYR A 76 -15.74 -16.70 26.11
N LEU A 77 -16.06 -15.58 25.47
CA LEU A 77 -16.01 -15.48 24.02
C LEU A 77 -14.58 -15.81 23.61
N ARG A 78 -14.44 -16.82 22.73
CA ARG A 78 -13.13 -17.24 22.25
C ARG A 78 -12.50 -16.10 21.48
N SER A 79 -11.21 -15.91 21.71
CA SER A 79 -10.40 -14.93 21.01
C SER A 79 -9.18 -15.60 20.41
N ALA A 80 -8.62 -14.98 19.37
CA ALA A 80 -7.41 -15.44 18.72
C ALA A 80 -6.54 -14.25 18.34
N ASN A 81 -5.23 -14.48 18.27
CA ASN A 81 -4.27 -13.49 17.81
C ASN A 81 -3.89 -13.70 16.33
N VAL A 82 -3.11 -12.77 15.77
CA VAL A 82 -2.71 -12.77 14.36
C VAL A 82 -1.86 -14.00 13.97
N ALA A 83 -1.15 -14.61 14.90
CA ALA A 83 -0.37 -15.82 14.61
C ALA A 83 -1.25 -17.06 14.40
N GLN A 84 -2.52 -17.02 14.83
CA GLN A 84 -3.45 -18.14 14.80
C GLN A 84 -4.41 -18.12 13.61
N LEU A 85 -4.24 -17.20 12.64
CA LEU A 85 -5.16 -17.04 11.50
C LEU A 85 -5.39 -18.34 10.73
N LEU A 86 -4.34 -19.16 10.55
CA LEU A 86 -4.40 -20.41 9.80
C LEU A 86 -5.13 -21.56 10.53
N ALA A 87 -5.50 -21.38 11.80
CA ALA A 87 -6.21 -22.38 12.59
C ALA A 87 -7.73 -22.39 12.37
N PHE A 88 -8.24 -21.49 11.52
CA PHE A 88 -9.66 -21.27 11.29
C PHE A 88 -10.06 -21.65 9.87
N ASP A 89 -11.29 -22.15 9.73
CA ASP A 89 -11.79 -22.63 8.44
C ASP A 89 -12.17 -21.46 7.52
N GLU A 90 -12.57 -20.32 8.10
CA GLU A 90 -12.97 -19.12 7.36
C GLU A 90 -12.70 -17.87 8.20
N ILE A 91 -12.20 -16.82 7.56
CA ILE A 91 -11.98 -15.52 8.17
C ILE A 91 -13.09 -14.58 7.68
N ILE A 92 -13.76 -13.90 8.60
CA ILE A 92 -14.92 -13.06 8.31
C ILE A 92 -14.60 -11.62 8.70
N ASP A 93 -14.49 -10.75 7.70
CA ASP A 93 -14.40 -9.31 7.88
C ASP A 93 -15.81 -8.71 7.99
N VAL A 94 -16.17 -8.21 9.17
CA VAL A 94 -17.47 -7.55 9.39
C VAL A 94 -17.42 -6.02 9.23
N ARG A 95 -16.31 -5.48 8.72
CA ARG A 95 -16.22 -4.07 8.32
C ARG A 95 -17.04 -3.81 7.05
N THR A 96 -17.21 -2.54 6.72
CA THR A 96 -17.97 -2.15 5.53
C THR A 96 -17.30 -2.61 4.23
N PRO A 97 -18.03 -2.67 3.10
CA PRO A 97 -17.45 -2.99 1.80
C PRO A 97 -16.29 -2.08 1.40
N ALA A 98 -16.37 -0.76 1.65
CA ALA A 98 -15.26 0.14 1.36
C ALA A 98 -14.02 -0.12 2.23
N GLU A 99 -14.21 -0.42 3.53
CA GLU A 99 -13.11 -0.79 4.43
C GLU A 99 -12.42 -2.10 3.98
N PHE A 100 -13.19 -3.05 3.43
CA PHE A 100 -12.68 -4.33 2.93
C PHE A 100 -11.96 -4.19 1.57
N ALA A 101 -12.52 -3.39 0.67
CA ALA A 101 -11.93 -3.08 -0.64
C ALA A 101 -10.61 -2.31 -0.52
N GLU A 102 -10.44 -1.50 0.54
CA GLU A 102 -9.18 -0.79 0.79
C GLU A 102 -8.03 -1.77 1.10
N ASP A 103 -8.23 -2.72 2.01
CA ASP A 103 -7.31 -3.80 2.39
C ASP A 103 -8.03 -4.74 3.37
N HIS A 104 -7.72 -6.04 3.34
CA HIS A 104 -8.30 -7.03 4.23
C HIS A 104 -7.32 -8.18 4.48
N ILE A 105 -7.64 -9.05 5.46
CA ILE A 105 -6.83 -10.25 5.70
C ILE A 105 -7.03 -11.20 4.50
N PRO A 106 -5.95 -11.67 3.84
CA PRO A 106 -6.07 -12.55 2.68
C PRO A 106 -6.90 -13.79 2.96
N GLY A 107 -7.80 -14.13 2.03
CA GLY A 107 -8.74 -15.23 2.17
C GLY A 107 -9.97 -14.94 3.03
N ALA A 108 -10.11 -13.73 3.58
CA ALA A 108 -11.31 -13.35 4.31
C ALA A 108 -12.49 -13.09 3.37
N ILE A 109 -13.70 -13.44 3.81
CA ILE A 109 -14.96 -13.02 3.18
C ILE A 109 -15.50 -11.76 3.88
N ASN A 110 -16.21 -10.91 3.13
CA ASN A 110 -16.83 -9.71 3.70
C ASN A 110 -18.29 -9.97 4.07
N CYS A 111 -18.60 -9.95 5.36
CA CYS A 111 -19.95 -10.04 5.89
C CYS A 111 -20.24 -8.80 6.76
N PRO A 112 -20.47 -7.62 6.13
CA PRO A 112 -20.57 -6.35 6.84
C PRO A 112 -21.74 -6.36 7.83
N VAL A 113 -21.48 -6.02 9.09
CA VAL A 113 -22.56 -5.78 10.07
C VAL A 113 -23.16 -4.37 9.96
N LEU A 114 -22.48 -3.48 9.24
CA LEU A 114 -22.98 -2.19 8.78
C LEU A 114 -22.46 -1.98 7.36
N ASP A 115 -23.29 -1.47 6.46
CA ASP A 115 -22.84 -0.97 5.16
C ASP A 115 -22.13 0.40 5.30
N ASP A 116 -21.63 0.95 4.18
CA ASP A 116 -20.91 2.22 4.19
C ASP A 116 -21.77 3.41 4.67
N ALA A 117 -23.03 3.47 4.26
CA ALA A 117 -23.95 4.56 4.60
C ALA A 117 -24.40 4.47 6.07
N GLU A 118 -24.75 3.27 6.52
CA GLU A 118 -25.05 2.95 7.92
C GLU A 118 -23.86 3.28 8.81
N ARG A 119 -22.65 2.90 8.40
CA ARG A 119 -21.41 3.18 9.15
C ARG A 119 -21.12 4.66 9.29
N ILE A 120 -21.37 5.45 8.24
CA ILE A 120 -21.26 6.92 8.29
C ILE A 120 -22.30 7.47 9.26
N THR A 121 -23.56 7.05 9.12
CA THR A 121 -24.68 7.53 9.95
C THR A 121 -24.42 7.28 11.44
N ILE A 122 -24.07 6.04 11.80
CA ILE A 122 -23.75 5.66 13.19
C ILE A 122 -22.49 6.38 13.68
N GLY A 123 -21.47 6.50 12.83
CA GLY A 123 -20.23 7.20 13.17
C GLY A 123 -20.46 8.67 13.50
N THR A 124 -21.26 9.35 12.68
CA THR A 124 -21.66 10.75 12.86
C THR A 124 -22.48 10.92 14.12
N LEU A 125 -23.51 10.08 14.33
CA LEU A 125 -24.36 10.14 15.52
C LEU A 125 -23.56 9.91 16.82
N TYR A 126 -22.58 8.99 16.78
CA TYR A 126 -21.71 8.70 17.91
C TYR A 126 -20.84 9.91 18.29
N GLN A 127 -20.32 10.63 17.30
CA GLN A 127 -19.43 11.78 17.52
C GLN A 127 -20.18 13.07 17.84
N GLN A 128 -21.30 13.32 17.16
CA GLN A 128 -21.97 14.63 17.15
C GLN A 128 -23.17 14.72 18.09
N ALA A 129 -23.81 13.59 18.44
CA ALA A 129 -25.02 13.61 19.26
C ALA A 129 -24.84 12.86 20.59
N SER A 130 -24.81 11.53 20.55
CA SER A 130 -24.74 10.71 21.77
C SER A 130 -24.21 9.31 21.46
N PRO A 131 -23.14 8.88 22.15
CA PRO A 131 -22.66 7.50 22.08
C PRO A 131 -23.73 6.46 22.40
N PHE A 132 -24.67 6.77 23.30
CA PHE A 132 -25.72 5.84 23.70
C PHE A 132 -26.79 5.67 22.62
N GLU A 133 -27.24 6.77 22.00
CA GLU A 133 -28.20 6.71 20.89
C GLU A 133 -27.60 6.04 19.66
N ALA A 134 -26.33 6.30 19.35
CA ALA A 134 -25.60 5.59 18.31
C ALA A 134 -25.50 4.08 18.59
N ARG A 135 -25.34 3.67 19.85
CA ARG A 135 -25.36 2.25 20.23
C ARG A 135 -26.74 1.62 20.06
N LYS A 136 -27.83 2.31 20.41
CA LYS A 136 -29.20 1.79 20.20
C LYS A 136 -29.48 1.54 18.73
N LEU A 137 -29.30 2.57 17.90
CA LEU A 137 -29.54 2.47 16.46
C LEU A 137 -28.59 1.45 15.82
N GLY A 138 -27.30 1.52 16.18
CA GLY A 138 -26.29 0.58 15.69
C GLY A 138 -26.60 -0.86 16.06
N ALA A 139 -27.06 -1.14 17.29
CA ALA A 139 -27.41 -2.50 17.71
C ALA A 139 -28.57 -3.07 16.89
N ALA A 140 -29.59 -2.27 16.56
CA ALA A 140 -30.70 -2.72 15.72
C ALA A 140 -30.24 -3.08 14.30
N LEU A 141 -29.43 -2.22 13.67
CA LEU A 141 -28.89 -2.46 12.32
C LEU A 141 -27.94 -3.65 12.30
N VAL A 142 -27.00 -3.71 13.24
CA VAL A 142 -26.06 -4.84 13.38
C VAL A 142 -26.81 -6.15 13.56
N SER A 143 -27.85 -6.19 14.40
CA SER A 143 -28.65 -7.40 14.63
C SER A 143 -29.38 -7.84 13.36
N LYS A 144 -29.99 -6.89 12.64
CA LYS A 144 -30.65 -7.15 11.35
C LYS A 144 -29.67 -7.73 10.32
N ASN A 145 -28.49 -7.14 10.21
CA ASN A 145 -27.48 -7.55 9.24
C ASN A 145 -26.85 -8.91 9.61
N ILE A 146 -26.64 -9.19 10.90
CA ILE A 146 -26.21 -10.53 11.37
C ILE A 146 -27.27 -11.58 11.02
N ALA A 147 -28.55 -11.30 11.27
CA ALA A 147 -29.64 -12.22 10.92
C ALA A 147 -29.67 -12.54 9.42
N ARG A 148 -29.44 -11.53 8.57
CA ARG A 148 -29.30 -11.72 7.12
C ARG A 148 -28.14 -12.65 6.77
N HIS A 149 -26.92 -12.39 7.29
CA HIS A 149 -25.75 -13.24 7.01
C HIS A 149 -25.90 -14.67 7.53
N LEU A 150 -26.59 -14.87 8.66
CA LEU A 150 -26.93 -16.22 9.14
C LEU A 150 -27.76 -17.01 8.13
N GLN A 151 -28.71 -16.35 7.47
CA GLN A 151 -29.59 -16.97 6.47
C GLN A 151 -28.88 -17.16 5.12
N GLU A 152 -28.11 -16.15 4.69
CA GLU A 152 -27.55 -16.10 3.33
C GLU A 152 -26.16 -16.75 3.23
N CYS A 153 -25.32 -16.62 4.26
CA CYS A 153 -23.89 -17.00 4.19
C CYS A 153 -23.53 -18.21 5.05
N PHE A 154 -24.24 -18.42 6.16
CA PHE A 154 -23.82 -19.39 7.19
C PHE A 154 -24.80 -20.54 7.44
N PHE A 155 -25.98 -20.52 6.81
CA PHE A 155 -27.05 -21.48 7.10
C PHE A 155 -26.61 -22.94 6.94
N ASP A 156 -25.87 -23.23 5.89
CA ASP A 156 -25.42 -24.59 5.55
C ASP A 156 -24.08 -24.99 6.20
N ARG A 157 -23.51 -24.15 7.08
CA ARG A 157 -22.20 -24.44 7.71
C ARG A 157 -22.34 -25.56 8.73
N PRO A 158 -21.48 -26.60 8.68
CA PRO A 158 -21.55 -27.71 9.62
C PRO A 158 -21.22 -27.27 11.04
N LYS A 159 -21.67 -28.03 12.04
CA LYS A 159 -21.39 -27.75 13.46
C LYS A 159 -19.89 -27.66 13.78
N SER A 160 -19.04 -28.37 13.03
CA SER A 160 -17.59 -28.36 13.20
C SER A 160 -16.90 -27.09 12.71
N TRP A 161 -17.61 -26.21 11.98
CA TRP A 161 -17.05 -25.00 11.39
C TRP A 161 -16.53 -24.01 12.45
N LYS A 162 -15.34 -23.47 12.19
CA LYS A 162 -14.57 -22.58 13.08
C LYS A 162 -14.30 -21.24 12.37
N PRO A 163 -15.23 -20.29 12.42
CA PRO A 163 -15.00 -18.96 11.87
C PRO A 163 -14.16 -18.07 12.80
N LEU A 164 -13.28 -17.27 12.21
CA LEU A 164 -12.62 -16.15 12.87
C LEU A 164 -13.23 -14.82 12.41
N ILE A 165 -13.79 -14.06 13.33
CA ILE A 165 -14.48 -12.81 13.04
C ILE A 165 -13.61 -11.62 13.45
N TYR A 166 -13.47 -10.64 12.57
CA TYR A 166 -12.79 -9.39 12.92
C TYR A 166 -13.53 -8.16 12.41
N CYS A 167 -13.29 -7.05 13.12
CA CYS A 167 -13.62 -5.71 12.64
C CYS A 167 -12.38 -4.82 12.79
N TRP A 168 -12.51 -3.51 12.63
CA TRP A 168 -11.37 -2.58 12.68
C TRP A 168 -10.46 -2.75 13.92
N ARG A 169 -11.04 -2.90 15.12
CA ARG A 169 -10.30 -2.96 16.40
C ARG A 169 -10.62 -4.21 17.24
N GLY A 170 -11.36 -5.16 16.69
CA GLY A 170 -11.85 -6.29 17.48
C GLY A 170 -12.78 -5.82 18.61
N GLY A 171 -13.68 -4.87 18.32
CA GLY A 171 -14.63 -4.31 19.28
C GLY A 171 -16.05 -4.85 19.12
N GLN A 172 -17.05 -3.99 19.39
CA GLN A 172 -18.47 -4.37 19.41
C GLN A 172 -19.00 -4.97 18.10
N ARG A 173 -18.52 -4.51 16.92
CA ARG A 173 -18.97 -5.03 15.61
C ARG A 173 -18.70 -6.54 15.46
N SER A 174 -17.43 -6.95 15.61
CA SER A 174 -17.04 -8.36 15.55
C SER A 174 -17.54 -9.15 16.76
N GLY A 175 -17.57 -8.52 17.94
CA GLY A 175 -18.09 -9.15 19.16
C GLY A 175 -19.56 -9.55 19.04
N ALA A 176 -20.40 -8.69 18.46
CA ALA A 176 -21.82 -8.99 18.27
C ALA A 176 -22.03 -10.22 17.36
N MET A 177 -21.35 -10.28 16.22
CA MET A 177 -21.40 -11.44 15.34
C MET A 177 -20.87 -12.71 16.05
N ASN A 178 -19.75 -12.61 16.78
CA ASN A 178 -19.17 -13.73 17.50
C ASN A 178 -20.11 -14.27 18.61
N ILE A 179 -20.81 -13.40 19.33
CA ILE A 179 -21.83 -13.81 20.32
C ILE A 179 -22.90 -14.65 19.65
N ILE A 180 -23.47 -14.17 18.54
CA ILE A 180 -24.55 -14.87 17.86
C ILE A 180 -24.07 -16.22 17.30
N LEU A 181 -22.93 -16.25 16.60
CA LEU A 181 -22.39 -17.50 16.03
C LEU A 181 -22.03 -18.53 17.12
N SER A 182 -21.50 -18.09 18.25
CA SER A 182 -21.22 -18.98 19.38
C SER A 182 -22.50 -19.49 20.07
N GLN A 183 -23.59 -18.71 20.09
CA GLN A 183 -24.90 -19.16 20.57
C GLN A 183 -25.57 -20.19 19.65
N VAL A 184 -25.32 -20.11 18.34
CA VAL A 184 -25.72 -21.19 17.39
C VAL A 184 -24.96 -22.49 17.67
N GLY A 185 -23.77 -22.40 18.26
CA GLY A 185 -22.97 -23.54 18.70
C GLY A 185 -21.70 -23.78 17.88
N TRP A 186 -21.34 -22.86 16.98
CA TRP A 186 -20.08 -22.90 16.26
C TRP A 186 -18.91 -22.50 17.17
N ALA A 187 -17.74 -23.02 16.83
CA ALA A 187 -16.49 -22.74 17.53
C ALA A 187 -15.89 -21.38 17.09
N SER A 188 -16.73 -20.35 16.98
CA SER A 188 -16.35 -19.02 16.51
C SER A 188 -15.40 -18.32 17.46
N SER A 189 -14.47 -17.54 16.91
CA SER A 189 -13.54 -16.71 17.68
C SER A 189 -13.47 -15.30 17.14
N GLN A 190 -13.08 -14.36 17.99
CA GLN A 190 -12.85 -12.97 17.63
C GLN A 190 -11.35 -12.66 17.52
N LEU A 191 -10.94 -11.98 16.46
CA LEU A 191 -9.54 -11.52 16.34
C LEU A 191 -9.26 -10.37 17.34
N GLU A 192 -8.31 -10.60 18.24
CA GLU A 192 -7.88 -9.62 19.23
C GLU A 192 -7.25 -8.40 18.57
N GLY A 193 -7.72 -7.22 18.93
CA GLY A 193 -7.30 -5.96 18.30
C GLY A 193 -7.72 -5.80 16.84
N GLY A 194 -8.39 -6.80 16.25
CA GLY A 194 -8.96 -6.79 14.92
C GLY A 194 -7.97 -6.49 13.79
N TYR A 195 -8.47 -5.93 12.71
CA TYR A 195 -7.67 -5.56 11.54
C TYR A 195 -6.51 -4.59 11.89
N LYS A 196 -6.68 -3.71 12.88
CA LYS A 196 -5.59 -2.83 13.36
C LYS A 196 -4.40 -3.63 13.90
N ALA A 197 -4.65 -4.73 14.63
CA ALA A 197 -3.58 -5.59 15.11
C ALA A 197 -2.89 -6.33 13.97
N TYR A 198 -3.66 -6.85 13.01
CA TYR A 198 -3.13 -7.42 11.76
C TYR A 198 -2.24 -6.40 11.02
N ARG A 199 -2.73 -5.19 10.78
CA ARG A 199 -1.99 -4.14 10.06
C ARG A 199 -0.67 -3.75 10.73
N ARG A 200 -0.65 -3.73 12.07
CA ARG A 200 0.57 -3.50 12.86
C ARG A 200 1.55 -4.66 12.69
N ASP A 201 1.06 -5.90 12.79
CA ASP A 201 1.85 -7.12 12.56
C ASP A 201 2.45 -7.13 11.14
N THR A 202 1.66 -6.71 10.13
CA THR A 202 2.11 -6.59 8.74
C THR A 202 3.29 -5.63 8.61
N LEU A 203 3.14 -4.41 9.12
CA LEU A 203 4.19 -3.38 9.07
C LEU A 203 5.45 -3.81 9.83
N GLN A 204 5.30 -4.45 10.99
CA GLN A 204 6.42 -4.93 11.78
C GLN A 204 7.22 -6.00 11.02
N GLN A 205 6.55 -6.91 10.33
CA GLN A 205 7.23 -7.92 9.52
C GLN A 205 7.86 -7.37 8.25
N LEU A 206 7.21 -6.41 7.58
CA LEU A 206 7.82 -5.72 6.44
C LEU A 206 9.08 -4.94 6.84
N ALA A 207 9.20 -4.54 8.11
CA ALA A 207 10.41 -3.92 8.65
C ALA A 207 11.52 -4.94 9.00
N ALA A 208 11.19 -6.23 9.14
CA ALA A 208 12.10 -7.27 9.64
C ALA A 208 12.56 -8.26 8.55
N ILE A 209 11.62 -8.82 7.78
CA ILE A 209 11.87 -9.91 6.82
C ILE A 209 12.88 -9.52 5.73
N PRO A 210 12.86 -8.31 5.13
CA PRO A 210 13.79 -8.00 4.05
C PRO A 210 15.27 -8.16 4.44
N HIS A 211 15.61 -7.94 5.72
CA HIS A 211 16.97 -8.08 6.23
C HIS A 211 17.43 -9.54 6.38
N THR A 212 16.51 -10.51 6.33
CA THR A 212 16.85 -11.93 6.44
C THR A 212 17.06 -12.59 5.08
N LEU A 213 16.79 -11.90 3.99
CA LEU A 213 16.82 -12.46 2.64
C LEU A 213 18.13 -12.15 1.94
N ASP A 214 18.63 -13.11 1.16
CA ASP A 214 19.73 -12.91 0.20
C ASP A 214 19.16 -12.33 -1.10
N ILE A 215 18.96 -11.01 -1.13
CA ILE A 215 18.42 -10.30 -2.28
C ILE A 215 19.50 -10.14 -3.37
N ARG A 216 19.11 -10.34 -4.63
CA ARG A 216 19.90 -10.14 -5.84
C ARG A 216 19.15 -9.20 -6.78
N ILE A 217 19.78 -8.10 -7.13
CA ILE A 217 19.13 -7.07 -7.94
C ILE A 217 19.39 -7.32 -9.41
N VAL A 218 18.30 -7.42 -10.18
CA VAL A 218 18.33 -7.42 -11.64
C VAL A 218 18.31 -5.97 -12.11
N CYS A 219 19.45 -5.52 -12.62
CA CYS A 219 19.71 -4.18 -13.11
C CYS A 219 19.79 -4.18 -14.64
N GLY A 220 19.64 -3.01 -15.24
CA GLY A 220 19.79 -2.80 -16.68
C GLY A 220 18.89 -1.65 -17.16
N PRO A 221 19.28 -0.99 -18.27
CA PRO A 221 18.59 0.19 -18.77
C PRO A 221 17.16 -0.12 -19.22
N THR A 222 16.36 0.90 -19.52
CA THR A 222 14.94 0.69 -19.88
C THR A 222 14.83 -0.13 -21.16
N GLY A 223 13.91 -1.09 -21.19
CA GLY A 223 13.73 -2.00 -22.33
C GLY A 223 14.75 -3.15 -22.43
N CYS A 224 15.59 -3.41 -21.41
CA CYS A 224 16.51 -4.56 -21.43
C CYS A 224 15.86 -5.91 -21.05
N GLY A 225 14.55 -5.95 -20.78
CA GLY A 225 13.83 -7.20 -20.52
C GLY A 225 13.95 -7.75 -19.09
N LYS A 226 14.16 -6.90 -18.07
CA LYS A 226 14.26 -7.31 -16.65
C LYS A 226 13.06 -8.12 -16.17
N SER A 227 11.85 -7.62 -16.40
CA SER A 227 10.61 -8.32 -16.03
C SER A 227 10.48 -9.68 -16.76
N ARG A 228 10.92 -9.78 -18.03
CA ARG A 228 10.99 -11.07 -18.74
C ARG A 228 12.02 -12.01 -18.13
N LEU A 229 13.18 -11.50 -17.73
CA LEU A 229 14.20 -12.30 -17.04
C LEU A 229 13.67 -12.82 -15.70
N LEU A 230 12.98 -11.99 -14.92
CA LEU A 230 12.33 -12.42 -13.68
C LEU A 230 11.35 -13.58 -13.92
N GLY A 231 10.53 -13.50 -14.98
CA GLY A 231 9.66 -14.60 -15.38
C GLY A 231 10.42 -15.89 -15.68
N VAL A 232 11.51 -15.80 -16.46
CA VAL A 232 12.35 -16.96 -16.80
C VAL A 232 13.07 -17.53 -15.56
N LEU A 233 13.51 -16.68 -14.63
CA LEU A 233 14.09 -17.09 -13.35
C LEU A 233 13.08 -17.89 -12.52
N ALA A 234 11.84 -17.41 -12.42
CA ALA A 234 10.77 -18.11 -11.71
C ALA A 234 10.45 -19.46 -12.36
N GLU A 235 10.35 -19.52 -13.69
CA GLU A 235 10.16 -20.79 -14.44
C GLU A 235 11.30 -21.79 -14.20
N ALA A 236 12.53 -21.31 -14.05
CA ALA A 236 13.70 -22.12 -13.73
C ALA A 236 13.80 -22.49 -12.24
N GLY A 237 12.82 -22.12 -11.41
CA GLY A 237 12.73 -22.49 -9.99
C GLY A 237 13.49 -21.56 -9.04
N HIS A 238 14.00 -20.42 -9.51
CA HIS A 238 14.56 -19.39 -8.62
C HIS A 238 13.46 -18.63 -7.89
N GLN A 239 13.80 -18.05 -6.74
CA GLN A 239 12.85 -17.20 -6.00
C GLN A 239 12.86 -15.80 -6.58
N VAL A 240 11.68 -15.25 -6.83
CA VAL A 240 11.50 -13.94 -7.45
C VAL A 240 10.52 -13.12 -6.63
N LEU A 241 10.84 -11.85 -6.42
CA LEU A 241 9.91 -10.85 -5.89
C LEU A 241 9.61 -9.82 -6.97
N ASP A 242 8.48 -9.99 -7.65
CA ASP A 242 8.04 -9.08 -8.71
C ASP A 242 7.22 -7.93 -8.12
N LEU A 243 7.90 -6.80 -7.84
CA LEU A 243 7.28 -5.63 -7.22
C LEU A 243 6.32 -4.89 -8.16
N GLU A 244 6.58 -4.91 -9.47
CA GLU A 244 5.72 -4.29 -10.47
C GLU A 244 4.40 -5.05 -10.59
N ALA A 245 4.44 -6.38 -10.59
CA ALA A 245 3.24 -7.22 -10.57
C ALA A 245 2.42 -7.01 -9.30
N LEU A 246 3.07 -6.93 -8.13
CA LEU A 246 2.37 -6.61 -6.88
C LEU A 246 1.73 -5.22 -6.90
N ALA A 247 2.34 -4.25 -7.58
CA ALA A 247 1.85 -2.89 -7.70
C ALA A 247 0.91 -2.67 -8.89
N ASN A 248 0.67 -3.67 -9.74
CA ASN A 248 -0.03 -3.54 -11.04
C ASN A 248 0.48 -2.34 -11.87
N HIS A 249 1.81 -2.18 -11.97
CA HIS A 249 2.40 -1.01 -12.65
C HIS A 249 3.85 -1.24 -13.07
N ARG A 250 4.19 -0.82 -14.31
CA ARG A 250 5.51 -1.04 -14.94
C ARG A 250 6.57 0.02 -14.62
N GLY A 251 6.67 0.43 -13.35
CA GLY A 251 7.82 1.22 -12.83
C GLY A 251 8.16 2.58 -13.48
N SER A 252 7.40 3.05 -14.48
CA SER A 252 7.78 4.14 -15.37
C SER A 252 6.66 5.17 -15.56
N VAL A 253 6.97 6.32 -16.16
CA VAL A 253 5.98 7.38 -16.47
C VAL A 253 4.88 6.86 -17.40
N LEU A 254 5.22 5.91 -18.27
CA LEU A 254 4.28 5.20 -19.16
C LEU A 254 3.85 3.84 -18.57
N GLY A 255 4.03 3.63 -17.27
CA GLY A 255 3.89 2.32 -16.63
C GLY A 255 2.46 1.95 -16.22
N LEU A 256 1.49 2.84 -16.43
CA LEU A 256 0.07 2.57 -16.21
C LEU A 256 -0.42 1.55 -17.25
N VAL A 257 -0.76 0.36 -16.77
CA VAL A 257 -1.40 -0.66 -17.60
C VAL A 257 -2.86 -0.26 -17.83
N PRO A 258 -3.34 -0.18 -19.08
CA PRO A 258 -4.75 0.07 -19.36
C PRO A 258 -5.65 -0.90 -18.60
N ASP A 259 -6.78 -0.38 -18.10
CA ASP A 259 -7.83 -1.15 -17.42
C ASP A 259 -7.41 -1.87 -16.13
N GLN A 260 -6.22 -1.56 -15.58
CA GLN A 260 -5.78 -2.04 -14.27
C GLN A 260 -5.54 -0.87 -13.32
N SER A 261 -6.21 -0.91 -12.17
CA SER A 261 -5.94 0.02 -11.08
C SER A 261 -4.78 -0.49 -10.24
N GLN A 262 -3.87 0.42 -9.87
CA GLN A 262 -2.92 0.13 -8.79
C GLN A 262 -3.67 -0.23 -7.49
N PRO A 263 -3.10 -1.13 -6.68
CA PRO A 263 -3.64 -1.41 -5.35
C PRO A 263 -3.56 -0.17 -4.45
N THR A 264 -4.30 -0.17 -3.34
CA THR A 264 -4.01 0.80 -2.28
C THR A 264 -2.65 0.48 -1.65
N GLN A 265 -2.04 1.46 -0.96
CA GLN A 265 -0.80 1.21 -0.21
C GLN A 265 -0.95 0.06 0.79
N LYS A 266 -2.09 -0.03 1.49
CA LYS A 266 -2.31 -1.07 2.50
C LYS A 266 -2.42 -2.45 1.86
N TRP A 267 -3.14 -2.55 0.74
CA TRP A 267 -3.27 -3.81 0.01
C TRP A 267 -1.94 -4.26 -0.60
N PHE A 268 -1.17 -3.33 -1.17
CA PHE A 268 0.19 -3.62 -1.64
C PHE A 268 1.06 -4.18 -0.51
N ASP A 269 1.07 -3.54 0.65
CA ASP A 269 1.85 -4.01 1.80
C ASP A 269 1.41 -5.41 2.28
N THR A 270 0.10 -5.70 2.23
CA THR A 270 -0.45 -7.02 2.55
C THR A 270 0.06 -8.07 1.56
N LEU A 271 -0.05 -7.81 0.25
CA LEU A 271 0.43 -8.71 -0.80
C LEU A 271 1.94 -8.91 -0.75
N LEU A 272 2.69 -7.83 -0.50
CA LEU A 272 4.15 -7.87 -0.34
C LEU A 272 4.54 -8.77 0.83
N LEU A 273 3.88 -8.66 1.98
CA LEU A 273 4.16 -9.56 3.09
C LEU A 273 3.85 -11.02 2.75
N GLN A 274 2.76 -11.29 2.03
CA GLN A 274 2.45 -12.65 1.59
C GLN A 274 3.55 -13.22 0.69
N ALA A 275 4.01 -12.43 -0.29
CA ALA A 275 5.10 -12.81 -1.17
C ALA A 275 6.38 -13.08 -0.39
N LEU A 276 6.77 -12.17 0.51
CA LEU A 276 7.99 -12.31 1.33
C LEU A 276 7.97 -13.55 2.22
N ARG A 277 6.82 -13.91 2.80
CA ARG A 277 6.68 -15.10 3.67
C ARG A 277 6.81 -16.43 2.92
N GLN A 278 6.67 -16.44 1.60
CA GLN A 278 6.83 -17.64 0.77
C GLN A 278 8.28 -17.88 0.37
N LEU A 279 9.17 -16.93 0.62
CA LEU A 279 10.59 -17.01 0.26
C LEU A 279 11.38 -17.77 1.32
N ASP A 280 12.25 -18.66 0.88
CA ASP A 280 13.25 -19.34 1.69
C ASP A 280 14.48 -18.42 1.88
N PRO A 281 14.79 -18.00 3.12
CA PRO A 281 15.95 -17.15 3.41
C PRO A 281 17.31 -17.75 3.04
N SER A 282 17.39 -19.08 2.91
CA SER A 282 18.63 -19.77 2.54
C SER A 282 18.95 -19.71 1.04
N ARG A 283 17.99 -19.24 0.24
CA ARG A 283 18.09 -19.21 -1.22
C ARG A 283 18.04 -17.76 -1.74
N PRO A 284 18.75 -17.44 -2.83
CA PRO A 284 18.68 -16.12 -3.44
C PRO A 284 17.27 -15.72 -3.86
N VAL A 285 16.97 -14.44 -3.71
CA VAL A 285 15.73 -13.81 -4.16
C VAL A 285 16.06 -12.75 -5.20
N TYR A 286 15.59 -12.93 -6.42
CA TYR A 286 15.81 -11.98 -7.51
C TYR A 286 14.71 -10.92 -7.53
N VAL A 287 15.11 -9.65 -7.61
CA VAL A 287 14.22 -8.49 -7.58
C VAL A 287 14.67 -7.50 -8.65
N GLU A 288 13.74 -6.90 -9.37
CA GLU A 288 14.07 -5.81 -10.31
C GLU A 288 14.57 -4.57 -9.55
N ALA A 289 15.53 -3.87 -10.15
CA ALA A 289 16.01 -2.60 -9.65
C ALA A 289 14.93 -1.51 -9.75
N GLU A 290 14.08 -1.44 -8.74
CA GLU A 290 13.04 -0.42 -8.63
C GLU A 290 13.50 0.81 -7.86
N SER A 291 12.82 1.93 -8.10
CA SER A 291 12.95 3.09 -7.23
C SER A 291 12.20 2.86 -5.91
N ASN A 292 12.35 3.76 -4.93
CA ASN A 292 11.58 3.69 -3.69
C ASN A 292 10.05 3.83 -3.88
N ARG A 293 9.60 4.14 -5.10
CA ARG A 293 8.19 4.27 -5.46
C ARG A 293 7.87 3.58 -6.78
N ILE A 294 6.70 2.95 -6.85
CA ILE A 294 6.15 2.35 -8.07
C ILE A 294 4.80 3.02 -8.34
N GLY A 295 4.82 4.09 -9.14
CA GLY A 295 3.67 4.98 -9.32
C GLY A 295 3.22 5.62 -8.00
N LEU A 296 2.02 5.26 -7.51
CA LEU A 296 1.48 5.77 -6.25
C LEU A 296 2.00 5.01 -5.03
N ILE A 297 2.48 3.78 -5.21
CA ILE A 297 2.99 2.91 -4.15
C ILE A 297 4.37 3.35 -3.67
N SER A 298 4.55 3.40 -2.36
CA SER A 298 5.86 3.51 -1.71
C SER A 298 6.32 2.14 -1.24
N LEU A 299 7.58 1.78 -1.48
CA LEU A 299 8.18 0.58 -0.95
C LEU A 299 8.60 0.78 0.53
N PRO A 300 8.56 -0.28 1.38
CA PRO A 300 9.05 -0.19 2.75
C PRO A 300 10.54 0.16 2.82
N ASP A 301 10.93 1.06 3.73
CA ASP A 301 12.33 1.50 3.88
C ASP A 301 13.32 0.36 4.18
N ALA A 302 12.86 -0.69 4.87
CA ALA A 302 13.67 -1.88 5.12
C ALA A 302 13.98 -2.64 3.83
N LEU A 303 12.99 -2.78 2.94
CA LEU A 303 13.15 -3.41 1.64
C LEU A 303 14.06 -2.58 0.73
N CYS A 304 13.83 -1.27 0.64
CA CYS A 304 14.69 -0.36 -0.14
C CYS A 304 16.16 -0.46 0.29
N ARG A 305 16.43 -0.43 1.60
CA ARG A 305 17.80 -0.55 2.12
C ARG A 305 18.41 -1.91 1.82
N ALA A 306 17.66 -2.99 1.99
CA ALA A 306 18.13 -4.32 1.64
C ALA A 306 18.48 -4.42 0.14
N MET A 307 17.62 -3.89 -0.74
CA MET A 307 17.87 -3.85 -2.18
C MET A 307 19.11 -3.04 -2.55
N HIS A 308 19.29 -1.87 -1.95
CA HIS A 308 20.42 -0.97 -2.23
C HIS A 308 21.79 -1.57 -1.84
N ASP A 309 21.83 -2.44 -0.82
CA ASP A 309 23.03 -3.13 -0.34
C ASP A 309 23.20 -4.54 -0.96
N SER A 310 22.38 -4.90 -1.95
CA SER A 310 22.39 -6.23 -2.55
C SER A 310 23.34 -6.34 -3.75
N ALA A 311 23.80 -7.56 -4.02
CA ALA A 311 24.59 -7.87 -5.21
C ALA A 311 23.76 -7.62 -6.48
N CYS A 312 24.40 -7.07 -7.51
CA CYS A 312 23.75 -6.66 -8.75
C CYS A 312 24.07 -7.62 -9.91
N LEU A 313 23.08 -7.88 -10.75
CA LEU A 313 23.18 -8.55 -12.04
C LEU A 313 22.78 -7.54 -13.10
N PHE A 314 23.71 -7.13 -13.96
CA PHE A 314 23.47 -6.07 -14.93
C PHE A 314 23.21 -6.64 -16.32
N LEU A 315 22.03 -6.38 -16.88
CA LEU A 315 21.65 -6.81 -18.21
C LEU A 315 22.10 -5.79 -19.25
N GLU A 316 22.93 -6.24 -20.19
CA GLU A 316 23.34 -5.47 -21.35
C GLU A 316 22.60 -5.96 -22.58
N VAL A 317 21.83 -5.06 -23.19
CA VAL A 317 21.07 -5.33 -24.42
C VAL A 317 21.31 -4.18 -25.39
N PRO A 318 21.62 -4.46 -26.67
CA PRO A 318 21.78 -3.42 -27.69
C PRO A 318 20.58 -2.48 -27.77
N LEU A 319 20.83 -1.17 -27.93
CA LEU A 319 19.77 -0.14 -27.98
C LEU A 319 18.66 -0.49 -28.97
N MET A 320 19.01 -0.94 -30.18
CA MET A 320 18.03 -1.27 -31.21
C MET A 320 17.14 -2.46 -30.82
N GLU A 321 17.67 -3.41 -30.06
CA GLU A 321 16.86 -4.50 -29.54
C GLU A 321 15.91 -4.05 -28.43
N ARG A 322 16.35 -3.12 -27.57
CA ARG A 322 15.47 -2.48 -26.58
C ARG A 322 14.34 -1.71 -27.26
N VAL A 323 14.63 -0.99 -28.34
CA VAL A 323 13.62 -0.30 -29.17
C VAL A 323 12.63 -1.29 -29.76
N ARG A 324 13.10 -2.34 -30.44
CA ARG A 324 12.23 -3.38 -31.03
C ARG A 324 11.31 -4.00 -29.97
N PHE A 325 11.89 -4.38 -28.82
CA PHE A 325 11.14 -4.97 -27.73
C PHE A 325 10.07 -4.04 -27.17
N LEU A 326 10.38 -2.77 -26.92
CA LEU A 326 9.40 -1.82 -26.39
C LEU A 326 8.25 -1.57 -27.37
N LEU A 327 8.50 -1.58 -28.68
CA LEU A 327 7.43 -1.46 -29.68
C LEU A 327 6.46 -2.64 -29.63
N GLU A 328 6.93 -3.84 -29.28
CA GLU A 328 6.06 -5.00 -29.05
C GLU A 328 5.28 -4.84 -27.74
N ASP A 329 5.96 -4.50 -26.66
CA ASP A 329 5.43 -4.51 -25.30
C ASP A 329 4.45 -3.34 -25.01
N TYR A 330 4.57 -2.27 -25.79
CA TYR A 330 3.76 -1.05 -25.72
C TYR A 330 2.92 -0.80 -26.98
N ARG A 331 2.63 -1.85 -27.76
CA ARG A 331 1.89 -1.76 -29.03
C ARG A 331 0.55 -1.01 -28.92
N PHE A 332 -0.09 -1.00 -27.76
CA PHE A 332 -1.32 -0.24 -27.54
C PHE A 332 -1.14 1.27 -27.73
N TYR A 333 0.01 1.85 -27.35
CA TYR A 333 0.31 3.25 -27.65
C TYR A 333 0.53 3.51 -29.14
N CYS A 334 1.03 2.51 -29.88
CA CYS A 334 1.17 2.63 -31.34
C CYS A 334 -0.19 2.76 -32.04
N ASN A 335 -1.26 2.23 -31.43
CA ASN A 335 -2.62 2.33 -31.94
C ASN A 335 -3.36 3.60 -31.46
N GLU A 336 -2.85 4.27 -30.42
CA GLU A 336 -3.48 5.44 -29.78
C GLU A 336 -2.46 6.60 -29.57
N PRO A 337 -1.96 7.24 -30.64
CA PRO A 337 -0.86 8.20 -30.53
C PRO A 337 -1.19 9.43 -29.68
N GLU A 338 -2.43 9.93 -29.68
CA GLU A 338 -2.81 11.07 -28.83
C GLU A 338 -2.79 10.75 -27.33
N ARG A 339 -3.04 9.48 -26.97
CA ARG A 339 -2.91 9.01 -25.58
C ARG A 339 -1.45 9.06 -25.14
N LEU A 340 -0.52 8.66 -26.01
CA LEU A 340 0.91 8.76 -25.75
C LEU A 340 1.34 10.22 -25.60
N VAL A 341 0.91 11.11 -26.50
CA VAL A 341 1.21 12.56 -26.41
C VAL A 341 0.75 13.14 -25.08
N THR A 342 -0.48 12.83 -24.66
CA THR A 342 -1.05 13.30 -23.39
C THR A 342 -0.20 12.85 -22.19
N GLN A 343 0.39 11.66 -22.24
CA GLN A 343 1.25 11.18 -21.16
C GLN A 343 2.64 11.81 -21.19
N LEU A 344 3.18 12.12 -22.37
CA LEU A 344 4.45 12.83 -22.50
C LEU A 344 4.40 14.26 -21.92
N ASP A 345 3.21 14.87 -21.82
CA ASP A 345 3.03 16.19 -21.18
C ASP A 345 3.49 16.21 -19.72
N VAL A 346 3.50 15.07 -19.02
CA VAL A 346 4.06 14.95 -17.66
C VAL A 346 5.54 15.34 -17.61
N LEU A 347 6.26 15.22 -18.73
CA LEU A 347 7.68 15.55 -18.85
C LEU A 347 7.94 17.04 -19.14
N LYS A 348 6.90 17.86 -19.31
CA LYS A 348 7.00 19.30 -19.58
C LYS A 348 7.80 20.12 -18.57
N PRO A 349 7.80 19.80 -17.26
CA PRO A 349 8.67 20.49 -16.31
C PRO A 349 10.16 20.17 -16.49
N LEU A 350 10.49 19.06 -17.16
CA LEU A 350 11.86 18.55 -17.30
C LEU A 350 12.52 18.97 -18.62
N TYR A 351 11.72 19.20 -19.67
CA TYR A 351 12.22 19.45 -21.02
C TYR A 351 11.61 20.70 -21.65
N GLY A 352 12.38 21.34 -22.53
CA GLY A 352 11.92 22.49 -23.30
C GLY A 352 10.84 22.12 -24.32
N LYS A 353 10.01 23.12 -24.68
CA LYS A 353 8.87 22.97 -25.60
C LYS A 353 9.23 22.28 -26.93
N ALA A 354 10.36 22.65 -27.53
CA ALA A 354 10.80 22.10 -28.80
C ALA A 354 11.03 20.57 -28.77
N ARG A 355 11.50 20.02 -27.64
CA ARG A 355 11.74 18.57 -27.51
C ARG A 355 10.41 17.81 -27.40
N LEU A 356 9.49 18.31 -26.59
CA LEU A 356 8.15 17.70 -26.48
C LEU A 356 7.37 17.81 -27.80
N GLU A 357 7.49 18.93 -28.52
CA GLU A 357 6.89 19.09 -29.85
C GLU A 357 7.46 18.07 -30.84
N ARG A 358 8.79 17.84 -30.84
CA ARG A 358 9.43 16.79 -31.64
C ARG A 358 8.89 15.40 -31.33
N TRP A 359 8.85 15.00 -30.05
CA TRP A 359 8.33 13.69 -29.66
C TRP A 359 6.85 13.52 -30.01
N SER A 360 6.05 14.58 -29.84
CA SER A 360 4.64 14.57 -30.22
C SER A 360 4.46 14.44 -31.74
N MET A 361 5.34 15.06 -32.53
CA MET A 361 5.33 14.95 -33.99
C MET A 361 5.65 13.53 -34.44
N LEU A 362 6.70 12.91 -33.87
CA LEU A 362 7.05 11.52 -34.17
C LEU A 362 5.91 10.56 -33.82
N ALA A 363 5.27 10.73 -32.66
CA ALA A 363 4.13 9.92 -32.25
C ALA A 363 2.96 10.01 -33.24
N ARG A 364 2.60 11.23 -33.67
CA ARG A 364 1.50 11.46 -34.62
C ARG A 364 1.81 11.00 -36.04
N ALA A 365 3.08 11.04 -36.44
CA ALA A 365 3.54 10.53 -37.73
C ALA A 365 3.64 8.99 -37.77
N GLY A 366 3.46 8.30 -36.64
CA GLY A 366 3.65 6.86 -36.54
C GLY A 366 5.12 6.42 -36.54
N GLU A 367 6.06 7.37 -36.39
CA GLU A 367 7.50 7.12 -36.34
C GLU A 367 7.92 6.70 -34.92
N PHE A 368 7.41 5.55 -34.47
CA PHE A 368 7.60 5.10 -33.10
C PHE A 368 9.01 4.63 -32.79
N ALA A 369 9.74 4.03 -33.75
CA ALA A 369 11.11 3.58 -33.52
C ALA A 369 12.06 4.75 -33.18
N PRO A 370 12.12 5.83 -33.99
CA PRO A 370 12.88 7.03 -33.63
C PRO A 370 12.42 7.67 -32.31
N LEU A 371 11.10 7.70 -32.05
CA LEU A 371 10.56 8.24 -30.80
C LEU A 371 11.07 7.46 -29.58
N VAL A 372 10.97 6.13 -29.61
CA VAL A 372 11.41 5.27 -28.51
C VAL A 372 12.92 5.39 -28.29
N GLU A 373 13.71 5.41 -29.38
CA GLU A 373 15.15 5.60 -29.29
C GLU A 373 15.52 6.93 -28.59
N GLU A 374 14.85 8.02 -28.96
CA GLU A 374 15.06 9.32 -28.33
C GLU A 374 14.63 9.35 -26.86
N LEU A 375 13.49 8.74 -26.53
CA LEU A 375 13.03 8.63 -25.14
C LEU A 375 14.01 7.82 -24.29
N LEU A 376 14.53 6.71 -24.80
CA LEU A 376 15.53 5.90 -24.12
C LEU A 376 16.80 6.71 -23.85
N THR A 377 17.40 7.27 -24.89
CA THR A 377 18.72 7.92 -24.82
C THR A 377 18.69 9.28 -24.12
N GLN A 378 17.58 10.03 -24.20
CA GLN A 378 17.51 11.40 -23.69
C GLN A 378 16.73 11.54 -22.38
N HIS A 379 15.94 10.54 -21.99
CA HIS A 379 15.13 10.57 -20.77
C HIS A 379 15.38 9.38 -19.85
N TYR A 380 15.05 8.18 -20.30
CA TYR A 380 15.01 7.01 -19.43
C TYR A 380 16.40 6.55 -18.98
N ASP A 381 17.34 6.37 -19.90
CA ASP A 381 18.68 5.87 -19.58
C ASP A 381 19.46 6.87 -18.70
N PRO A 382 19.52 8.18 -19.00
CA PRO A 382 20.20 9.15 -18.14
C PRO A 382 19.61 9.23 -16.73
N ALA A 383 18.29 9.15 -16.59
CA ALA A 383 17.63 9.14 -15.29
C ALA A 383 17.91 7.83 -14.52
N TYR A 384 17.84 6.70 -15.22
CA TYR A 384 18.14 5.38 -14.68
C TYR A 384 19.55 5.30 -14.12
N PHE A 385 20.58 5.59 -14.93
CA PHE A 385 21.98 5.51 -14.49
C PHE A 385 22.29 6.45 -13.32
N ARG A 386 21.73 7.67 -13.33
CA ARG A 386 21.88 8.60 -12.20
C ARG A 386 21.31 8.03 -10.90
N SER A 387 20.13 7.42 -10.96
CA SER A 387 19.50 6.78 -9.79
C SER A 387 20.31 5.58 -9.33
N MET A 388 20.70 4.71 -10.26
CA MET A 388 21.43 3.48 -9.99
C MET A 388 22.77 3.74 -9.30
N HIS A 389 23.58 4.66 -9.82
CA HIS A 389 24.87 5.02 -9.21
C HIS A 389 24.75 5.63 -7.81
N HIS A 390 23.61 6.25 -7.48
CA HIS A 390 23.38 6.85 -6.17
C HIS A 390 22.88 5.84 -5.14
N HIS A 391 22.11 4.83 -5.57
CA HIS A 391 21.38 3.95 -4.66
C HIS A 391 22.01 2.57 -4.49
N TYR A 392 22.60 1.98 -5.53
CA TYR A 392 23.08 0.60 -5.47
C TYR A 392 24.59 0.55 -5.26
N LEU A 393 25.00 0.12 -4.06
CA LEU A 393 26.38 0.19 -3.59
C LEU A 393 27.32 -0.72 -4.41
N HIS A 394 26.82 -1.90 -4.79
CA HIS A 394 27.60 -2.94 -5.47
C HIS A 394 27.44 -2.93 -6.99
N LEU A 395 26.93 -1.84 -7.57
CA LEU A 395 26.71 -1.74 -9.01
C LEU A 395 28.01 -1.84 -9.83
N ALA A 396 29.13 -1.31 -9.30
CA ALA A 396 30.43 -1.37 -9.97
C ALA A 396 31.00 -2.80 -10.03
N GLU A 397 30.53 -3.69 -9.15
CA GLU A 397 30.93 -5.10 -9.06
C GLU A 397 29.86 -6.02 -9.67
N ALA A 398 28.89 -5.46 -10.39
CA ALA A 398 27.77 -6.21 -10.92
C ALA A 398 28.24 -7.34 -11.85
N HIS A 399 27.55 -8.47 -11.81
CA HIS A 399 27.74 -9.53 -12.79
C HIS A 399 27.04 -9.13 -14.09
N HIS A 400 27.82 -8.89 -15.15
CA HIS A 400 27.29 -8.46 -16.44
C HIS A 400 26.79 -9.65 -17.26
N ILE A 401 25.52 -9.58 -17.67
CA ILE A 401 24.87 -10.52 -18.56
C ILE A 401 24.67 -9.83 -19.90
N VAL A 402 25.50 -10.17 -20.87
CA VAL A 402 25.42 -9.64 -22.23
C VAL A 402 24.45 -10.50 -23.03
N LEU A 403 23.40 -9.87 -23.56
CA LEU A 403 22.36 -10.51 -24.35
C LEU A 403 22.35 -9.92 -25.76
N GLU A 404 22.32 -10.79 -26.77
CA GLU A 404 22.12 -10.36 -28.17
C GLU A 404 20.69 -9.87 -28.39
N ASP A 405 19.71 -10.52 -27.76
CA ASP A 405 18.29 -10.16 -27.80
C ASP A 405 17.59 -10.50 -26.46
N VAL A 406 16.34 -10.04 -26.31
CA VAL A 406 15.47 -10.35 -25.16
C VAL A 406 14.53 -11.53 -25.45
N SER A 407 14.91 -12.44 -26.35
CA SER A 407 14.14 -13.64 -26.64
C SER A 407 14.17 -14.59 -25.45
N ARG A 408 13.14 -15.42 -25.33
CA ARG A 408 13.06 -16.44 -24.27
C ARG A 408 14.28 -17.37 -24.28
N ARG A 409 14.82 -17.68 -25.46
CA ARG A 409 16.01 -18.53 -25.62
C ARG A 409 17.24 -17.89 -24.99
N SER A 410 17.53 -16.64 -25.32
CA SER A 410 18.70 -15.91 -24.82
C SER A 410 18.62 -15.72 -23.30
N LEU A 411 17.42 -15.40 -22.78
CA LEU A 411 17.19 -15.29 -21.34
C LEU A 411 17.39 -16.61 -20.59
N LEU A 412 16.91 -17.74 -21.13
CA LEU A 412 17.14 -19.05 -20.53
C LEU A 412 18.64 -19.42 -20.50
N GLN A 413 19.37 -19.10 -21.58
CA GLN A 413 20.82 -19.32 -21.63
C GLN A 413 21.53 -18.48 -20.56
N ALA A 414 21.15 -17.21 -20.40
CA ALA A 414 21.68 -16.37 -19.34
C ALA A 414 21.39 -16.93 -17.94
N VAL A 415 20.16 -17.37 -17.66
CA VAL A 415 19.81 -17.98 -16.37
C VAL A 415 20.64 -19.24 -16.10
N SER A 416 20.85 -20.10 -17.11
CA SER A 416 21.67 -21.30 -16.96
C SER A 416 23.15 -21.03 -16.69
N SER A 417 23.63 -19.83 -17.05
CA SER A 417 25.00 -19.40 -16.82
C SER A 417 25.21 -18.75 -15.45
N LEU A 418 24.14 -18.47 -14.71
CA LEU A 418 24.24 -17.91 -13.38
C LEU A 418 24.93 -18.92 -12.45
N PRO A 419 25.86 -18.48 -11.60
CA PRO A 419 26.53 -19.36 -10.67
C PRO A 419 25.48 -20.07 -9.80
N ALA A 420 25.46 -21.40 -9.88
CA ALA A 420 24.72 -22.22 -8.93
C ALA A 420 25.29 -21.89 -7.54
N LYS A 421 24.41 -21.47 -6.63
CA LYS A 421 24.76 -21.37 -5.21
C LYS A 421 24.70 -22.75 -4.59
#